data_AF-A0A2D4GJ83-F1
#
_entry.id   AF-A0A2D4GJ83-F1
#
_cell.length_a   1.000
_cell.length_b   1.000
_cell.length_c   1.000
_cell.angle_alpha   90.00
_cell.angle_beta   90.00
_cell.angle_gamma   90.00
#
_symmetry.space_group_name_H-M   'P 1'
#
loop_
_entity.id
_entity.type
_entity.pdbx_description
1 polymer ?
#
loop_
_entity_poly.entity_id
_entity_poly.type
_entity_poly.pdbx_seq_one_letter_code
_entity_poly.pdbx_strand_id
1 'polypeptide(L)'
;VLVFALPSIGQPDDPAGIASAKGTTDPNPQSYSVLVTSMLELSVVYRNVLHSGLEDQLVLPLSDQYDSVLCALVTDVDFDSEPEILLGTYGQELLCYKYRAENPRVATTARRHCSQQPRGDFHL
;
A
#
# COMPACT_ATOMS: atom_id res chain seq x y z
N VAL A 1 -9.25 -12.18 -1.73
CA VAL A 1 -9.05 -10.91 -2.46
C VAL A 1 -9.57 -9.77 -1.61
N LEU A 2 -8.78 -8.72 -1.43
CA LEU A 2 -9.11 -7.56 -0.62
C LEU A 2 -8.77 -6.28 -1.39
N VAL A 3 -9.67 -5.30 -1.40
CA VAL A 3 -9.46 -4.00 -2.06
C VAL A 3 -9.21 -2.95 -0.99
N PHE A 4 -8.16 -2.14 -1.16
CA PHE A 4 -7.79 -1.10 -0.21
C PHE A 4 -7.15 0.09 -0.91
N ALA A 5 -7.15 1.25 -0.27
CA ALA A 5 -6.41 2.41 -0.72
C ALA A 5 -5.07 2.45 0.02
N LEU A 6 -4.00 2.66 -0.72
CA LEU A 6 -2.69 2.91 -0.13
C LEU A 6 -2.56 4.40 0.17
N PRO A 7 -1.89 4.77 1.27
CA PRO A 7 -1.64 6.16 1.60
C PRO A 7 -0.85 6.82 0.47
N SER A 8 -1.42 7.91 -0.07
CA SER A 8 -0.69 8.79 -0.97
C SER A 8 0.15 9.70 -0.11
N ILE A 9 1.48 9.58 -0.14
CA ILE A 9 2.36 10.55 0.53
C ILE A 9 2.11 11.91 -0.14
N GLY A 10 1.29 12.72 0.52
CA GLY A 10 1.11 14.13 0.20
C GLY A 10 2.43 14.85 0.47
N GLN A 11 2.84 15.68 -0.48
CA GLN A 11 3.98 16.58 -0.34
C GLN A 11 3.81 17.44 0.93
N PRO A 12 4.83 17.58 1.80
CA PRO A 12 4.71 18.37 3.01
C PRO A 12 5.03 19.84 2.68
N ASP A 13 4.03 20.65 2.40
CA ASP A 13 4.19 22.11 2.36
C ASP A 13 3.10 22.80 3.21
N ASP A 14 3.56 23.27 4.38
CA ASP A 14 3.14 24.42 5.20
C ASP A 14 2.03 24.35 6.30
N PRO A 15 2.18 25.18 7.37
CA PRO A 15 1.72 24.86 8.72
C PRO A 15 0.38 25.51 9.13
N ALA A 16 -0.30 24.85 10.07
CA ALA A 16 -1.29 25.35 11.04
C ALA A 16 -2.16 26.58 10.68
N GLY A 17 -3.48 26.36 10.47
CA GLY A 17 -4.45 27.46 10.44
C GLY A 17 -5.92 27.06 10.21
N ILE A 18 -6.65 26.88 11.32
CA ILE A 18 -8.07 27.23 11.56
C ILE A 18 -9.08 27.10 10.39
N ALA A 19 -9.97 26.10 10.53
CA ALA A 19 -11.37 25.99 10.08
C ALA A 19 -11.77 26.51 8.67
N SER A 20 -12.15 25.57 7.78
CA SER A 20 -13.32 25.80 6.92
C SER A 20 -13.85 24.50 6.33
N ALA A 21 -15.09 24.16 6.67
CA ALA A 21 -15.89 23.21 5.91
C ALA A 21 -16.12 23.80 4.51
N LYS A 22 -15.30 23.38 3.54
CA LYS A 22 -15.54 23.65 2.13
C LYS A 22 -15.14 22.41 1.34
N GLY A 23 -16.16 21.72 0.83
CA GLY A 23 -15.99 20.66 -0.16
C GLY A 23 -15.18 21.20 -1.32
N THR A 24 -13.93 20.79 -1.39
CA THR A 24 -13.00 21.13 -2.47
C THR A 24 -12.48 19.79 -2.94
N THR A 25 -13.00 19.38 -4.09
CA THR A 25 -12.66 18.14 -4.79
C THR A 25 -11.25 18.31 -5.33
N ASP A 26 -10.24 18.05 -4.50
CA ASP A 26 -8.87 17.93 -4.98
C ASP A 26 -8.77 16.62 -5.76
N PRO A 27 -8.39 16.63 -7.04
CA PRO A 27 -8.30 15.44 -7.87
C PRO A 27 -6.98 14.73 -7.59
N ASN A 28 -6.74 14.31 -6.35
CA ASN A 28 -5.77 13.23 -6.17
C ASN A 28 -6.49 11.96 -6.67
N PRO A 29 -6.07 11.34 -7.79
CA PRO A 29 -6.75 10.16 -8.30
C PRO A 29 -6.73 9.09 -7.21
N GLN A 30 -7.91 8.73 -6.70
CA GLN A 30 -8.04 7.69 -5.70
C GLN A 30 -7.42 6.41 -6.26
N SER A 31 -6.24 6.07 -5.75
CA SER A 31 -5.44 4.94 -6.23
C SER A 31 -5.80 3.71 -5.41
N TYR A 32 -6.51 2.77 -6.02
CA TYR A 32 -6.90 1.51 -5.38
C TYR A 32 -5.87 0.44 -5.64
N SER A 33 -5.63 -0.37 -4.63
CA SER A 33 -4.79 -1.56 -4.69
C SER A 33 -5.61 -2.80 -4.34
N VAL A 34 -5.23 -3.93 -4.93
CA VAL A 34 -5.92 -5.21 -4.73
C VAL A 34 -4.91 -6.22 -4.21
N LEU A 35 -5.15 -6.72 -3.00
CA LEU A 35 -4.43 -7.85 -2.44
C LEU A 35 -5.10 -9.15 -2.89
N VAL A 36 -4.32 -10.01 -3.53
CA VAL A 36 -4.69 -11.36 -3.93
C VAL A 36 -3.82 -12.33 -3.13
N THR A 37 -4.47 -13.10 -2.26
CA THR A 37 -3.85 -14.16 -1.48
C THR A 37 -4.20 -15.50 -2.11
N SER A 38 -3.24 -16.43 -2.12
CA SER A 38 -3.44 -17.81 -2.55
C SER A 38 -3.08 -18.75 -1.41
N MET A 39 -3.72 -19.92 -1.39
CA MET A 39 -3.41 -20.99 -0.43
C MET A 39 -2.12 -21.73 -0.82
N LEU A 40 -1.78 -21.77 -2.11
CA LEU A 40 -0.68 -22.57 -2.66
C LEU A 40 0.40 -21.73 -3.33
N GLU A 41 0.12 -20.45 -3.59
CA GLU A 41 1.03 -19.53 -4.28
C GLU A 41 1.28 -18.29 -3.40
N LEU A 42 2.29 -17.51 -3.80
CA LEU A 42 2.64 -16.23 -3.17
C LEU A 42 1.45 -15.28 -3.07
N SER A 43 1.42 -14.49 -2.00
CA SER A 43 0.47 -13.38 -1.88
C SER A 43 0.98 -12.15 -2.60
N VAL A 44 0.08 -11.46 -3.30
CA VAL A 44 0.42 -10.43 -4.28
C VAL A 44 -0.47 -9.21 -4.12
N VAL A 45 0.13 -8.02 -4.19
CA VAL A 45 -0.57 -6.74 -4.24
C VAL A 45 -0.45 -6.15 -5.64
N TYR A 46 -1.60 -5.92 -6.28
CA TYR A 46 -1.68 -5.15 -7.52
C TYR A 46 -1.96 -3.69 -7.19
N ARG A 47 -1.07 -2.79 -7.59
CA ARG A 47 -1.15 -1.36 -7.26
C ARG A 47 -1.82 -0.57 -8.37
N ASN A 48 -2.50 0.51 -7.97
CA ASN A 48 -3.13 1.48 -8.86
C ASN A 48 -3.97 0.82 -9.97
N VAL A 49 -4.87 -0.09 -9.57
CA VAL A 49 -5.57 -0.96 -10.53
C VAL A 49 -6.49 -0.21 -11.49
N LEU A 50 -6.89 1.01 -11.14
CA LEU A 50 -7.71 1.86 -12.01
C LEU A 50 -6.92 2.44 -13.19
N HIS A 51 -5.62 2.67 -13.03
CA HIS A 51 -4.77 3.25 -14.07
C HIS A 51 -3.83 2.24 -14.73
N SER A 52 -3.30 1.29 -13.95
CA SER A 52 -2.31 0.31 -14.40
C SER A 52 -2.90 -1.10 -14.60
N GLY A 53 -4.20 -1.30 -14.35
CA GLY A 53 -4.81 -2.63 -14.40
C GLY A 53 -4.16 -3.59 -13.40
N LEU A 54 -3.75 -4.77 -13.86
CA LEU A 54 -3.03 -5.77 -13.05
C LEU A 54 -1.54 -5.85 -13.42
N GLU A 55 -1.00 -4.84 -14.11
CA GLU A 55 0.39 -4.86 -14.58
C GLU A 55 1.40 -4.53 -13.47
N ASP A 56 1.02 -3.65 -12.54
CA ASP A 56 1.88 -3.25 -11.42
C ASP A 56 1.73 -4.21 -10.24
N GLN A 57 2.41 -5.35 -10.35
CA GLN A 57 2.39 -6.45 -9.39
C GLN A 57 3.54 -6.33 -8.38
N LEU A 58 3.22 -6.44 -7.09
CA LEU A 58 4.18 -6.51 -6.00
C LEU A 58 3.95 -7.77 -5.17
N VAL A 59 4.94 -8.65 -5.09
CA VAL A 59 4.88 -9.88 -4.30
C VAL A 59 5.17 -9.56 -2.84
N LEU A 60 4.34 -10.06 -1.92
CA LEU A 60 4.61 -9.94 -0.49
C LEU A 60 5.76 -10.88 -0.09
N PRO A 61 6.87 -10.33 0.44
CA PRO A 61 8.06 -11.13 0.71
C PRO A 61 7.77 -12.20 1.74
N LEU A 62 8.45 -13.34 1.60
CA LEU A 62 8.36 -14.48 2.53
C LEU A 62 6.98 -15.13 2.61
N SER A 63 5.95 -14.65 1.90
CA SER A 63 4.58 -15.19 2.00
C SER A 63 4.47 -16.66 1.57
N ASP A 64 5.42 -17.17 0.78
CA ASP A 64 5.57 -18.58 0.37
C ASP A 64 6.38 -19.44 1.35
N GLN A 65 7.13 -18.83 2.26
CA GLN A 65 7.91 -19.54 3.28
C GLN A 65 7.04 -19.92 4.48
N TYR A 66 5.87 -19.29 4.60
CA TYR A 66 4.85 -19.62 5.58
C TYR A 66 3.83 -20.62 5.03
N ASP A 67 2.93 -21.09 5.88
CA ASP A 67 1.83 -21.97 5.49
C ASP A 67 0.72 -21.21 4.74
N SER A 68 -0.25 -21.97 4.23
CA SER A 68 -1.47 -21.55 3.55
C SER A 68 -2.11 -20.29 4.16
N VAL A 69 -2.18 -19.20 3.38
CA VAL A 69 -2.90 -17.97 3.77
C VAL A 69 -4.42 -18.21 3.69
N LEU A 70 -5.11 -17.99 4.81
CA LEU A 70 -6.56 -18.22 4.95
C LEU A 70 -7.37 -16.93 4.92
N CYS A 71 -6.85 -15.86 5.51
CA CYS A 71 -7.52 -14.58 5.61
C CYS A 71 -6.54 -13.41 5.52
N ALA A 72 -7.07 -12.24 5.20
CA ALA A 72 -6.31 -11.00 5.15
C ALA A 72 -7.13 -9.83 5.68
N LEU A 73 -6.46 -8.86 6.28
CA LEU A 73 -7.03 -7.62 6.79
C LEU A 73 -6.05 -6.47 6.52
N VAL A 74 -6.57 -5.27 6.27
CA VAL A 74 -5.78 -4.04 6.22
C VAL A 74 -6.21 -3.19 7.40
N THR A 75 -5.30 -2.94 8.33
CA THR A 75 -5.56 -2.16 9.53
C THR A 75 -4.27 -1.57 10.07
N ASP A 76 -4.39 -0.45 10.75
CA ASP A 76 -3.31 0.13 11.54
C ASP A 76 -3.12 -0.70 12.82
N VAL A 77 -1.99 -1.40 12.92
CA VAL A 77 -1.67 -2.33 14.02
C VAL A 77 -0.82 -1.65 15.09
N ASP A 78 0.10 -0.78 14.69
CA ASP A 78 1.02 -0.08 15.59
C ASP A 78 0.54 1.33 16.00
N PHE A 79 -0.65 1.73 15.55
CA PHE A 79 -1.33 2.98 15.84
C PHE A 79 -0.56 4.22 15.34
N ASP A 80 0.20 4.09 14.25
CA ASP A 80 0.95 5.19 13.64
C ASP A 80 0.21 5.88 12.48
N SER A 81 -1.08 5.55 12.28
CA SER A 81 -1.97 6.02 11.21
C SER A 81 -1.66 5.53 9.80
N GLU A 82 -0.65 4.67 9.62
CA GLU A 82 -0.35 4.00 8.36
C GLU A 82 -0.84 2.55 8.41
N PRO A 83 -1.79 2.12 7.56
CA PRO A 83 -2.35 0.78 7.67
C PRO A 83 -1.38 -0.31 7.17
N GLU A 84 -1.22 -1.38 7.95
CA GLU A 84 -0.50 -2.60 7.57
C GLU A 84 -1.42 -3.66 6.95
N ILE A 85 -0.82 -4.56 6.16
CA ILE A 85 -1.48 -5.77 5.67
C ILE A 85 -1.21 -6.90 6.67
N LEU A 86 -2.27 -7.44 7.25
CA LEU A 86 -2.23 -8.64 8.07
C LEU A 86 -2.69 -9.85 7.26
N LEU A 87 -1.90 -10.93 7.25
CA LEU A 87 -2.28 -12.24 6.72
C LEU A 87 -2.37 -13.26 7.86
N GLY A 88 -3.48 -13.99 7.92
CA GLY A 88 -3.63 -15.15 8.81
C GLY A 88 -3.34 -16.44 8.07
N THR A 89 -2.46 -17.27 8.61
CA THR A 89 -2.06 -18.57 8.02
C THR A 89 -2.69 -19.75 8.77
N TYR A 90 -2.74 -20.93 8.14
CA TYR A 90 -3.20 -22.16 8.79
C TYR A 90 -2.30 -22.57 9.96
N GLY A 91 -0.99 -22.32 9.86
CA GLY A 91 0.02 -22.58 10.89
C GLY A 91 -0.09 -21.75 12.17
N GLN A 92 -1.17 -20.98 12.34
CA GLN A 92 -1.39 -20.06 13.47
C GLN A 92 -0.38 -18.91 13.55
N GLU A 93 0.27 -18.60 12.43
CA GLU A 93 1.16 -17.44 12.31
C GLU A 93 0.43 -16.27 11.64
N LEU A 94 0.71 -15.07 12.13
CA LEU A 94 0.18 -13.82 11.59
C LEU A 94 1.33 -13.06 10.92
N LEU A 95 1.20 -12.76 9.63
CA LEU A 95 2.18 -11.99 8.87
C LEU A 95 1.72 -10.54 8.81
N CYS A 96 2.56 -9.61 9.29
CA CYS A 96 2.24 -8.19 9.29
C CYS A 96 3.18 -7.46 8.33
N TYR A 97 2.63 -6.87 7.28
CA TYR A 97 3.42 -6.16 6.29
C TYR A 97 3.20 -4.66 6.37
N LYS A 98 4.29 -3.93 6.59
CA LYS A 98 4.31 -2.48 6.56
C LYS A 98 4.82 -1.96 5.22
N TYR A 99 4.09 -1.02 4.63
CA TYR A 99 4.52 -0.36 3.41
C TYR A 99 5.59 0.69 3.72
N ARG A 100 6.73 0.63 3.04
CA ARG A 100 7.75 1.68 3.09
C ARG A 100 7.96 2.27 1.72
N ALA A 101 7.58 3.53 1.56
CA ALA A 101 7.94 4.30 0.38
C ALA A 101 9.47 4.50 0.33
N GLU A 102 10.08 4.31 -0.84
CA GLU A 102 11.48 4.67 -1.01
C GLU A 102 11.64 6.18 -0.80
N ASN A 103 12.61 6.57 0.02
CA ASN A 103 12.85 7.97 0.33
C ASN A 103 13.31 8.69 -0.96
N PRO A 104 12.59 9.72 -1.47
CA PRO A 104 12.91 10.34 -2.76
C PRO A 104 14.26 11.07 -2.79
N ARG A 105 14.98 11.14 -1.67
CA ARG A 105 16.24 11.89 -1.53
C ARG A 105 17.42 11.30 -2.31
N VAL A 106 17.34 10.07 -2.81
CA VAL A 106 18.43 9.44 -3.60
C VAL A 106 18.17 9.48 -5.12
N ALA A 107 16.94 9.76 -5.56
CA ALA A 107 16.60 9.84 -6.99
C ALA A 107 16.89 11.24 -7.56
N THR A 108 18.16 11.64 -7.53
CA THR A 108 18.58 12.82 -8.31
C THR A 108 18.52 12.44 -9.79
N THR A 109 17.76 13.23 -10.56
CA THR A 109 17.71 13.27 -12.04
C THR A 109 16.72 12.34 -12.75
N ALA A 110 15.41 12.63 -12.66
CA ALA A 110 14.54 12.67 -13.84
C ALA A 110 13.14 13.21 -13.47
N ARG A 111 12.85 14.44 -13.89
CA ARG A 111 11.47 14.93 -13.98
C ARG A 111 10.68 14.02 -14.92
N ARG A 112 9.57 13.42 -14.45
CA ARG A 112 8.34 13.30 -15.25
C ARG A 112 7.10 13.43 -14.39
N HIS A 113 6.30 14.40 -14.80
CA HIS A 113 4.94 14.66 -14.38
C HIS A 113 4.06 13.49 -14.82
N CYS A 114 3.70 12.61 -13.88
CA CYS A 114 2.63 11.63 -13.98
C CYS A 114 2.30 11.25 -12.53
N SER A 115 1.02 11.06 -12.20
CA SER A 115 0.52 10.64 -10.87
C SER A 115 1.08 9.27 -10.47
N GLN A 116 2.36 9.24 -10.10
CA GLN A 116 3.08 8.05 -9.72
C GLN A 116 3.03 7.94 -8.21
N GLN A 117 2.29 6.96 -7.75
CA GLN A 117 2.41 6.45 -6.40
C GLN A 117 3.89 6.14 -6.13
N PRO A 118 4.46 6.59 -5.00
CA PRO A 118 5.90 6.44 -4.75
C PRO A 118 6.27 4.95 -4.81
N ARG A 119 7.32 4.61 -5.55
CA ARG A 119 7.89 3.26 -5.57
C ARG A 119 8.30 2.91 -4.14
N GLY A 120 7.70 1.87 -3.60
CA GLY A 120 7.91 1.41 -2.24
C GLY A 120 7.56 -0.06 -2.14
N ASP A 121 8.06 -0.70 -1.09
CA ASP A 121 7.97 -2.14 -0.91
C ASP A 121 7.37 -2.48 0.46
N PHE A 122 6.72 -3.64 0.52
CA PHE A 122 6.21 -4.21 1.76
C PHE A 122 7.32 -4.95 2.50
N HIS A 123 7.41 -4.74 3.80
CA HIS A 123 8.35 -5.40 4.69
C HIS A 123 7.56 -6.17 5.75
N LEU A 124 7.93 -7.44 5.97
CA LEU A 124 7.41 -8.27 7.05
C LEU A 124 8.00 -7.87 8.40
#